data_AF-A0A1A0HFQ2-F1
#
_entry.id   AF-A0A1A0HFQ2-F1
#
_cell.length_a   1.000
_cell.length_b   1.000
_cell.length_c   1.000
_cell.angle_alpha   90.00
_cell.angle_beta   90.00
_cell.angle_gamma   90.00
#
_symmetry.space_group_name_H-M   'P 1'
#
loop_
_entity.id
_entity.type
_entity.pdbx_description
1 polymer ?
#
loop_
_entity_poly.entity_id
_entity_poly.type
_entity_poly.pdbx_seq_one_letter_code
_entity_poly.pdbx_strand_id
1 'polypeptide(L)'
;MSRYNGLSFFARAPLTYETLAERCRVFGRQNKHPPAQLVDYILANRKLQKINRGLGTGLRFGTLGSSLGLPLNVSSARLEQDLWLFVCKYWAPCVASDHVVTTYVCTNKNGNVSTLFRLVRENFASKLSGNVWPSTGPVTALTHVLLRENDFHGCFRLIDDTVNSAESMDLRRHQLLRQAAKTGVAAFTCGLGLSVWYTLLATSDILGLLDGVADLWPVLALSLASGLGTFLGFQWLKAASLPRILWRPHTSMWHRVLHFEEALFVNKIVTYYEEYNEVNVKNFHLSEVREQARLDVLDQSDYELHLPDPASGADDHDKIHATEALTRYFRQELYLRKMVWRPFKEQKMFLDFWLSHGDSYEWVEPDQDPAEMAFLRPLEDAAKPVLSLGSGVQARGSNTRF
;
A
#
# COMPACT_ATOMS: atom_id res chain seq x y z
N MET A 1 7.94 3.35 -43.50
CA MET A 1 6.76 3.15 -42.63
C MET A 1 6.62 1.66 -42.30
N SER A 2 6.53 1.36 -40.99
CA SER A 2 6.01 0.12 -40.36
C SER A 2 6.60 -1.26 -40.71
N ARG A 3 7.82 -1.54 -40.23
CA ARG A 3 8.23 -2.88 -39.75
C ARG A 3 9.18 -2.73 -38.55
N TYR A 4 8.65 -2.31 -37.40
CA TYR A 4 9.37 -2.40 -36.13
C TYR A 4 8.54 -3.27 -35.18
N ASN A 5 8.50 -4.56 -35.48
CA ASN A 5 7.96 -5.57 -34.58
C ASN A 5 9.02 -5.84 -33.49
N GLY A 6 8.72 -5.46 -32.25
CA GLY A 6 9.37 -5.99 -31.04
C GLY A 6 10.77 -5.49 -30.66
N LEU A 7 11.47 -4.73 -31.51
CA LEU A 7 12.81 -4.21 -31.18
C LEU A 7 12.73 -2.80 -30.59
N SER A 8 13.31 -2.62 -29.40
CA SER A 8 13.50 -1.34 -28.74
C SER A 8 14.17 -0.33 -29.68
N PHE A 9 13.54 0.82 -29.91
CA PHE A 9 14.04 1.89 -30.77
C PHE A 9 15.28 2.57 -30.14
N PHE A 10 15.19 2.92 -28.85
CA PHE A 10 16.25 3.59 -28.10
C PHE A 10 17.28 2.62 -27.54
N ALA A 11 16.89 1.44 -27.06
CA ALA A 11 17.84 0.48 -26.48
C ALA A 11 18.58 -0.41 -27.50
N ARG A 12 18.41 -0.16 -28.81
CA ARG A 12 19.10 -0.88 -29.89
C ARG A 12 20.63 -0.73 -29.81
N ALA A 13 21.38 -1.79 -30.12
CA ALA A 13 22.84 -1.70 -30.23
C ALA A 13 23.28 -1.03 -31.56
N PRO A 14 24.40 -0.29 -31.59
CA PRO A 14 25.20 0.13 -30.43
C PRO A 14 24.44 1.16 -29.58
N LEU A 15 24.58 1.06 -28.26
CA LEU A 15 24.00 2.00 -27.29
C LEU A 15 25.13 2.87 -26.73
N THR A 16 25.32 4.02 -27.35
CA THR A 16 26.26 5.07 -26.95
C THR A 16 25.50 6.37 -26.72
N TYR A 17 26.13 7.35 -26.06
CA TYR A 17 25.49 8.66 -25.86
C TYR A 17 25.12 9.34 -27.19
N GLU A 18 26.01 9.30 -28.18
CA GLU A 18 25.77 9.90 -29.50
C GLU A 18 24.62 9.23 -30.25
N THR A 19 24.57 7.89 -30.23
CA THR A 19 23.47 7.16 -30.88
C THR A 19 22.14 7.37 -30.17
N LEU A 20 22.14 7.52 -28.84
CA LEU A 20 20.95 7.90 -28.08
C LEU A 20 20.49 9.32 -28.41
N ALA A 21 21.41 10.28 -28.48
CA ALA A 21 21.11 11.66 -28.84
C ALA A 21 20.57 11.78 -30.28
N GLU A 22 21.14 11.05 -31.24
CA GLU A 22 20.67 11.05 -32.62
C GLU A 22 19.28 10.40 -32.73
N ARG A 23 19.05 9.27 -32.04
CA ARG A 23 17.71 8.66 -31.96
C ARG A 23 16.70 9.61 -31.32
N CYS A 24 17.11 10.40 -30.34
CA CYS A 24 16.26 11.42 -29.72
C CYS A 24 15.89 12.55 -30.72
N ARG A 25 16.82 12.95 -31.60
CA ARG A 25 16.51 13.90 -32.69
C ARG A 25 15.53 13.32 -33.69
N VAL A 26 15.74 12.06 -34.11
CA VAL A 26 14.82 11.35 -35.02
C VAL A 26 13.42 11.22 -34.40
N PHE A 27 13.35 10.87 -33.12
CA PHE A 27 12.10 10.79 -32.37
C PHE A 27 11.38 12.14 -32.32
N GLY A 28 12.11 13.24 -32.11
CA GLY A 28 11.53 14.58 -32.09
C GLY A 28 10.98 15.09 -33.42
N ARG A 29 11.28 14.41 -34.54
CA ARG A 29 10.68 14.70 -35.85
C ARG A 29 9.36 13.95 -36.08
N GLN A 30 9.00 13.01 -35.21
CA GLN A 30 7.77 12.25 -35.33
C GLN A 30 6.60 13.03 -34.72
N ASN A 31 5.43 13.00 -35.38
CA ASN A 31 4.23 13.69 -34.87
C ASN A 31 3.52 12.93 -33.73
N LYS A 32 3.80 11.63 -33.57
CA LYS A 32 3.19 10.78 -32.55
C LYS A 32 4.27 10.12 -31.71
N HIS A 33 4.11 10.22 -30.40
CA HIS A 33 5.05 9.70 -29.41
C HIS A 33 4.37 8.58 -28.61
N PRO A 34 4.48 7.32 -29.04
CA PRO A 34 3.84 6.22 -28.33
C PRO A 34 4.52 6.04 -26.95
N PRO A 35 3.74 5.71 -25.90
CA PRO A 35 4.27 5.58 -24.54
C PRO A 35 5.36 4.50 -24.43
N ALA A 36 5.28 3.45 -25.26
CA ALA A 36 6.31 2.41 -25.31
C ALA A 36 7.71 2.95 -25.70
N GLN A 37 7.78 3.94 -26.61
CA GLN A 37 9.06 4.54 -26.98
C GLN A 37 9.59 5.49 -25.90
N LEU A 38 8.71 6.16 -25.15
CA LEU A 38 9.11 6.97 -23.99
C LEU A 38 9.72 6.10 -22.88
N VAL A 39 9.07 4.96 -22.58
CA VAL A 39 9.60 3.96 -21.65
C VAL A 39 10.95 3.45 -22.12
N ASP A 40 11.06 3.10 -23.41
CA ASP A 40 12.31 2.61 -23.98
C ASP A 40 13.45 3.65 -23.90
N TYR A 41 13.15 4.95 -24.06
CA TYR A 41 14.14 6.01 -23.83
C TYR A 41 14.63 6.04 -22.38
N ILE A 42 13.70 5.98 -21.41
CA ILE A 42 14.04 5.94 -19.98
C ILE A 42 14.94 4.73 -19.71
N LEU A 43 14.55 3.53 -20.17
CA LEU A 43 15.32 2.31 -19.97
C LEU A 43 16.68 2.35 -20.66
N ALA A 44 16.76 2.90 -21.88
CA ALA A 44 18.01 3.06 -22.61
C ALA A 44 18.98 4.02 -21.89
N ASN A 45 18.48 5.14 -21.37
CA ASN A 45 19.29 6.08 -20.58
C ASN A 45 19.80 5.40 -19.29
N ARG A 46 18.94 4.69 -18.56
CA ARG A 46 19.31 3.94 -17.35
C ARG A 46 20.34 2.84 -17.64
N LYS A 47 20.19 2.13 -18.77
CA LYS A 47 21.16 1.13 -19.23
C LYS A 47 22.50 1.77 -19.56
N LEU A 48 22.51 2.94 -20.21
CA LEU A 48 23.73 3.69 -20.50
C LEU A 48 24.43 4.13 -19.21
N GLN A 49 23.69 4.61 -18.21
CA GLN A 49 24.27 4.92 -16.89
C GLN A 49 24.86 3.68 -16.22
N LYS A 50 24.21 2.51 -16.34
CA LYS A 50 24.75 1.24 -15.80
C LYS A 50 26.04 0.83 -16.50
N ILE A 51 26.13 1.02 -17.82
CA ILE A 51 27.36 0.78 -18.61
C ILE A 51 28.46 1.73 -18.13
N ASN A 52 28.18 3.03 -18.00
CA ASN A 52 29.14 4.02 -17.48
C ASN A 52 29.56 3.71 -16.03
N ARG A 53 28.72 2.99 -15.27
CA ARG A 53 29.06 2.51 -13.94
C ARG A 53 30.02 1.32 -13.94
N GLY A 54 29.89 0.42 -14.91
CA GLY A 54 30.74 -0.76 -15.05
C GLY A 54 32.10 -0.50 -15.72
N LEU A 55 32.24 0.62 -16.43
CA LEU A 55 33.54 1.05 -16.95
C LEU A 55 34.47 1.39 -15.77
N GLY A 56 35.63 0.74 -15.70
CA GLY A 56 36.61 0.92 -14.62
C GLY A 56 37.06 2.38 -14.46
N THR A 57 37.58 2.72 -13.27
CA THR A 57 38.05 4.07 -12.92
C THR A 57 39.02 4.67 -13.94
N GLY A 58 39.89 3.85 -14.56
CA GLY A 58 40.84 4.28 -15.59
C GLY A 58 40.20 4.80 -16.89
N LEU A 59 39.04 4.29 -17.30
CA LEU A 59 38.27 4.82 -18.44
C LEU A 59 37.30 5.92 -18.03
N ARG A 60 36.93 5.98 -16.73
CA ARG A 60 36.00 6.96 -16.20
C ARG A 60 36.58 8.37 -16.11
N PHE A 61 37.88 8.49 -15.81
CA PHE A 61 38.56 9.78 -15.59
C PHE A 61 39.40 10.28 -16.77
N GLY A 62 39.19 9.74 -17.98
CA GLY A 62 39.43 10.51 -19.20
C GLY A 62 40.88 10.84 -19.56
N THR A 63 41.80 9.90 -19.51
CA THR A 63 43.09 10.07 -20.21
C THR A 63 43.03 9.58 -21.67
N LEU A 64 42.32 8.47 -21.95
CA LEU A 64 42.24 7.87 -23.29
C LEU A 64 41.11 8.42 -24.19
N GLY A 65 40.00 8.87 -23.60
CA GLY A 65 38.90 9.49 -24.37
C GLY A 65 39.19 10.94 -24.76
N SER A 66 39.85 11.66 -23.85
CA SER A 66 40.26 13.06 -24.07
C SER A 66 41.32 13.19 -25.17
N SER A 67 42.21 12.21 -25.31
CA SER A 67 43.23 12.21 -26.37
C SER A 67 42.66 11.95 -27.76
N LEU A 68 41.49 11.29 -27.86
CA LEU A 68 40.81 10.99 -29.13
C LEU A 68 39.67 11.98 -29.44
N GLY A 69 39.37 12.94 -28.55
CA GLY A 69 38.26 13.88 -28.72
C GLY A 69 36.86 13.23 -28.73
N LEU A 70 36.77 11.95 -28.36
CA LEU A 70 35.51 11.21 -28.35
C LEU A 70 34.91 11.27 -26.94
N PRO A 71 33.69 11.81 -26.75
CA PRO A 71 33.01 11.86 -25.45
C PRO A 71 32.49 10.46 -25.07
N LEU A 72 33.41 9.54 -24.78
CA LEU A 72 33.12 8.14 -24.47
C LEU A 72 32.44 7.96 -23.11
N ASN A 73 32.58 8.94 -22.20
CA ASN A 73 31.98 8.88 -20.88
C ASN A 73 31.27 10.19 -20.50
N VAL A 74 29.95 10.22 -20.65
CA VAL A 74 29.11 11.31 -20.13
C VAL A 74 28.79 11.02 -18.66
N SER A 75 28.93 12.05 -17.81
CA SER A 75 28.64 11.92 -16.39
C SER A 75 27.19 11.48 -16.16
N SER A 76 26.95 10.66 -15.14
CA SER A 76 25.59 10.20 -14.81
C SER A 76 24.65 11.37 -14.51
N ALA A 77 25.16 12.44 -13.89
CA ALA A 77 24.40 13.66 -13.62
C ALA A 77 23.90 14.34 -14.90
N ARG A 78 24.74 14.43 -15.95
CA ARG A 78 24.32 14.97 -17.24
C ARG A 78 23.28 14.09 -17.92
N LEU A 79 23.43 12.77 -17.86
CA LEU A 79 22.42 11.83 -18.38
C LEU A 79 21.06 11.95 -17.67
N GLU A 80 21.04 12.20 -16.34
CA GLU A 80 19.81 12.51 -15.61
C GLU A 80 19.20 13.84 -16.03
N GLN A 81 20.02 14.87 -16.19
CA GLN A 81 19.55 16.18 -16.61
C GLN A 81 18.93 16.12 -18.01
N ASP A 82 19.59 15.45 -18.95
CA ASP A 82 19.07 15.24 -20.30
C ASP A 82 17.78 14.40 -20.29
N LEU A 83 17.72 13.38 -19.43
CA LEU A 83 16.50 12.58 -19.23
C LEU A 83 15.35 13.42 -18.68
N TRP A 84 15.61 14.29 -17.70
CA TRP A 84 14.62 15.20 -17.14
C TRP A 84 14.15 16.22 -18.17
N LEU A 85 15.07 16.83 -18.93
CA LEU A 85 14.73 17.75 -20.02
C LEU A 85 13.89 17.05 -21.10
N PHE A 86 14.18 15.79 -21.40
CA PHE A 86 13.36 14.98 -22.30
C PHE A 86 11.93 14.77 -21.75
N VAL A 87 11.80 14.41 -20.47
CA VAL A 87 10.49 14.26 -19.82
C VAL A 87 9.72 15.58 -19.83
N CYS A 88 10.36 16.70 -19.51
CA CYS A 88 9.77 18.04 -19.58
C CYS A 88 9.33 18.41 -21.00
N LYS A 89 10.14 18.09 -22.01
CA LYS A 89 9.80 18.36 -23.42
C LYS A 89 8.56 17.58 -23.86
N TYR A 90 8.43 16.34 -23.41
CA TYR A 90 7.29 15.47 -23.73
C TYR A 90 6.37 15.27 -22.51
N TRP A 91 6.14 16.35 -21.76
CA TRP A 91 5.45 16.27 -20.47
C TRP A 91 4.05 15.67 -20.57
N ALA A 92 3.21 16.21 -21.46
CA ALA A 92 1.83 15.75 -21.65
C ALA A 92 1.70 14.23 -21.92
N PRO A 93 2.43 13.64 -22.91
CA PRO A 93 2.34 12.19 -23.13
C PRO A 93 3.02 11.35 -22.04
N CYS A 94 4.05 11.87 -21.34
CA CYS A 94 4.65 11.20 -20.19
C CYS A 94 3.66 11.09 -19.02
N VAL A 95 3.04 12.21 -18.66
CA VAL A 95 2.08 12.34 -17.56
C VAL A 95 0.78 11.59 -17.86
N ALA A 96 0.39 11.46 -19.13
CA ALA A 96 -0.81 10.71 -19.50
C ALA A 96 -0.68 9.18 -19.31
N SER A 97 0.54 8.63 -19.18
CA SER A 97 0.77 7.18 -19.14
C SER A 97 1.34 6.72 -17.80
N ASP A 98 0.53 5.96 -17.06
CA ASP A 98 0.91 5.42 -15.74
C ASP A 98 2.15 4.52 -15.83
N HIS A 99 2.30 3.79 -16.94
CA HIS A 99 3.46 2.93 -17.16
C HIS A 99 4.75 3.75 -17.31
N VAL A 100 4.72 4.86 -18.04
CA VAL A 100 5.89 5.75 -18.21
C VAL A 100 6.32 6.32 -16.87
N VAL A 101 5.37 6.85 -16.09
CA VAL A 101 5.63 7.42 -14.77
C VAL A 101 6.15 6.37 -13.80
N THR A 102 5.52 5.20 -13.74
CA THR A 102 5.96 4.09 -12.88
C THR A 102 7.37 3.63 -13.24
N THR A 103 7.69 3.46 -14.52
CA THR A 103 9.05 3.09 -14.94
C THR A 103 10.06 4.20 -14.62
N TYR A 104 9.71 5.46 -14.80
CA TYR A 104 10.58 6.58 -14.45
C TYR A 104 10.90 6.58 -12.94
N VAL A 105 9.88 6.44 -12.09
CA VAL A 105 10.02 6.41 -10.63
C VAL A 105 10.83 5.20 -10.17
N CYS A 106 10.48 3.99 -10.60
CA CYS A 106 11.15 2.76 -10.16
C CYS A 106 12.61 2.66 -10.62
N THR A 107 12.97 3.30 -11.74
CA THR A 107 14.35 3.28 -12.25
C THR A 107 15.21 4.39 -11.67
N ASN A 108 14.61 5.38 -11.01
CA ASN A 108 15.32 6.48 -10.39
C ASN A 108 15.94 6.04 -9.06
N LYS A 109 17.28 6.01 -8.99
CA LYS A 109 18.00 5.62 -7.76
C LYS A 109 18.51 6.80 -6.93
N ASN A 110 18.81 7.93 -7.57
CA ASN A 110 19.51 9.06 -6.96
C ASN A 110 18.95 10.42 -7.44
N GLY A 111 17.77 10.43 -8.05
CA GLY A 111 17.20 11.64 -8.59
C GLY A 111 16.48 12.46 -7.53
N ASN A 112 16.20 13.70 -7.87
CA ASN A 112 15.54 14.63 -6.97
C ASN A 112 14.10 14.17 -6.65
N VAL A 113 13.82 13.86 -5.39
CA VAL A 113 12.50 13.42 -4.92
C VAL A 113 11.40 14.41 -5.32
N SER A 114 11.69 15.71 -5.34
CA SER A 114 10.71 16.74 -5.72
C SER A 114 10.22 16.62 -7.17
N THR A 115 11.09 16.17 -8.09
CA THR A 115 10.69 16.00 -9.50
C THR A 115 9.84 14.76 -9.67
N LEU A 116 10.14 13.68 -8.93
CA LEU A 116 9.30 12.48 -8.86
C LEU A 116 7.91 12.81 -8.31
N PHE A 117 7.87 13.58 -7.22
CA PHE A 117 6.64 14.00 -6.56
C PHE A 117 5.75 14.80 -7.51
N ARG A 118 6.34 15.78 -8.20
CA ARG A 118 5.64 16.58 -9.22
C ARG A 118 5.09 15.70 -10.34
N LEU A 119 5.89 14.77 -10.86
CA LEU A 119 5.47 13.91 -11.96
C LEU A 119 4.28 13.00 -11.57
N VAL A 120 4.34 12.37 -10.40
CA VAL A 120 3.27 11.49 -9.91
C VAL A 120 2.01 12.29 -9.59
N ARG A 121 2.13 13.45 -8.95
CA ARG A 121 1.00 14.33 -8.65
C ARG A 121 0.31 14.81 -9.91
N GLU A 122 1.06 15.28 -10.91
CA GLU A 122 0.47 15.74 -12.17
C GLU A 122 -0.14 14.58 -12.98
N ASN A 123 0.44 13.37 -12.92
CA ASN A 123 -0.16 12.18 -13.54
C ASN A 123 -1.51 11.87 -12.91
N PHE A 124 -1.58 11.85 -11.59
CA PHE A 124 -2.82 11.63 -10.86
C PHE A 124 -3.87 12.71 -11.16
N ALA A 125 -3.50 13.99 -11.11
CA ALA A 125 -4.39 15.11 -11.43
C ALA A 125 -4.90 15.09 -12.88
N SER A 126 -4.05 14.71 -13.84
CA SER A 126 -4.45 14.59 -15.26
C SER A 126 -5.50 13.50 -15.51
N LYS A 127 -5.52 12.45 -14.68
CA LYS A 127 -6.51 11.37 -14.75
C LYS A 127 -7.82 11.76 -14.08
N LEU A 128 -7.73 12.45 -12.95
CA LEU A 128 -8.88 13.01 -12.25
C LEU A 128 -9.66 13.97 -13.15
N SER A 129 -8.99 14.89 -13.86
CA SER A 129 -9.65 15.82 -14.79
C SER A 129 -10.34 15.11 -15.96
N GLY A 130 -9.86 13.92 -16.34
CA GLY A 130 -10.49 13.06 -17.34
C GLY A 130 -11.72 12.27 -16.84
N ASN A 131 -12.14 12.43 -15.57
CA ASN A 131 -13.14 11.60 -14.90
C ASN A 131 -12.83 10.08 -14.92
N VAL A 132 -11.56 9.72 -15.14
CA VAL A 132 -11.09 8.33 -15.12
C VAL A 132 -10.49 8.08 -13.74
N TRP A 133 -10.83 6.94 -13.12
CA TRP A 133 -10.20 6.56 -11.86
C TRP A 133 -8.69 6.41 -12.04
N PRO A 134 -7.86 7.19 -11.32
CA PRO A 134 -6.41 7.12 -11.47
C PRO A 134 -5.89 5.76 -10.97
N SER A 135 -4.89 5.22 -11.66
CA SER A 135 -4.17 4.03 -11.18
C SER A 135 -3.33 4.41 -9.96
N THR A 136 -3.35 3.55 -8.94
CA THR A 136 -2.50 3.69 -7.75
C THR A 136 -1.06 3.23 -7.99
N GLY A 137 -0.76 2.64 -9.16
CA GLY A 137 0.56 2.14 -9.53
C GLY A 137 1.69 3.17 -9.37
N PRO A 138 1.60 4.36 -10.00
CA PRO A 138 2.62 5.41 -9.85
C PRO A 138 2.79 5.88 -8.41
N VAL A 139 1.69 6.02 -7.65
CA VAL A 139 1.71 6.43 -6.25
C VAL A 139 2.41 5.38 -5.39
N THR A 140 2.03 4.10 -5.52
CA THR A 140 2.68 2.97 -4.82
C THR A 140 4.17 2.85 -5.12
N ALA A 141 4.58 3.08 -6.38
CA ALA A 141 5.98 3.09 -6.77
C ALA A 141 6.75 4.20 -6.07
N LEU A 142 6.20 5.42 -6.02
CA LEU A 142 6.85 6.53 -5.34
C LEU A 142 6.87 6.33 -3.82
N THR A 143 5.80 5.80 -3.22
CA THR A 143 5.81 5.42 -1.79
C THR A 143 6.95 4.44 -1.50
N HIS A 144 7.21 3.45 -2.35
CA HIS A 144 8.34 2.54 -2.15
C HIS A 144 9.70 3.23 -2.20
N VAL A 145 9.88 4.19 -3.12
CA VAL A 145 11.12 4.97 -3.21
C VAL A 145 11.30 5.83 -1.97
N LEU A 146 10.25 6.53 -1.53
CA LEU A 146 10.27 7.38 -0.32
C LEU A 146 10.52 6.58 0.95
N LEU A 147 9.87 5.41 1.10
CA LEU A 147 10.09 4.52 2.24
C LEU A 147 11.54 4.03 2.28
N ARG A 148 12.14 3.71 1.13
CA ARG A 148 13.56 3.32 1.06
C ARG A 148 14.50 4.44 1.49
N GLU A 149 14.13 5.69 1.25
CA GLU A 149 14.88 6.87 1.67
C GLU A 149 14.52 7.34 3.10
N ASN A 150 13.65 6.59 3.81
CA ASN A 150 13.12 6.94 5.13
C ASN A 150 12.39 8.30 5.19
N ASP A 151 11.88 8.80 4.05
CA ASP A 151 11.09 10.04 3.98
C ASP A 151 9.60 9.78 4.26
N PHE A 152 9.29 9.56 5.54
CA PHE A 152 7.93 9.31 6.00
C PHE A 152 7.01 10.53 5.81
N HIS A 153 7.53 11.75 5.97
CA HIS A 153 6.78 12.98 5.74
C HIS A 153 6.36 13.11 4.27
N GLY A 154 7.27 12.85 3.35
CA GLY A 154 6.99 12.78 1.91
C GLY A 154 5.91 11.75 1.58
N CYS A 155 5.91 10.60 2.27
CA CYS A 155 4.89 9.56 2.07
C CYS A 155 3.49 10.05 2.45
N PHE A 156 3.31 10.65 3.63
CA PHE A 156 2.01 11.18 4.05
C PHE A 156 1.55 12.33 3.16
N ARG A 157 2.46 13.25 2.83
CA ARG A 157 2.17 14.34 1.90
C ARG A 157 1.75 13.84 0.52
N LEU A 158 2.36 12.76 0.02
CA LEU A 158 1.98 12.15 -1.24
C LEU A 158 0.55 11.61 -1.19
N ILE A 159 0.17 10.97 -0.09
CA ILE A 159 -1.20 10.47 0.11
C ILE A 159 -2.20 11.63 0.10
N ASP A 160 -1.89 12.73 0.80
CA ASP A 160 -2.77 13.90 0.88
C ASP A 160 -2.92 14.63 -0.46
N ASP A 161 -1.84 14.78 -1.22
CA ASP A 161 -1.87 15.41 -2.54
C ASP A 161 -2.51 14.49 -3.62
N THR A 162 -2.65 13.19 -3.37
CA THR A 162 -3.19 12.21 -4.34
C THR A 162 -4.49 11.58 -3.86
N VAL A 163 -4.42 10.45 -3.15
CA VAL A 163 -5.55 9.59 -2.78
C VAL A 163 -6.56 10.31 -1.88
N ASN A 164 -6.07 11.17 -0.97
CA ASN A 164 -6.90 11.94 -0.05
C ASN A 164 -7.15 13.39 -0.53
N SER A 165 -6.88 13.68 -1.81
CA SER A 165 -7.25 14.96 -2.40
C SER A 165 -8.78 15.08 -2.49
N ALA A 166 -9.30 16.29 -2.29
CA ALA A 166 -10.75 16.55 -2.32
C ALA A 166 -11.38 16.10 -3.65
N GLU A 167 -10.71 16.36 -4.77
CA GLU A 167 -11.16 15.94 -6.11
C GLU A 167 -11.25 14.41 -6.24
N SER A 168 -10.26 13.67 -5.72
CA SER A 168 -10.28 12.21 -5.72
C SER A 168 -11.40 11.65 -4.84
N MET A 169 -11.58 12.23 -3.66
CA MET A 169 -12.62 11.82 -2.72
C MET A 169 -14.02 12.08 -3.27
N ASP A 170 -14.25 13.19 -3.96
CA ASP A 170 -15.51 13.49 -4.62
C ASP A 170 -15.76 12.52 -5.79
N LEU A 171 -14.75 12.28 -6.65
CA LEU A 171 -14.87 11.30 -7.73
C LEU A 171 -15.23 9.92 -7.17
N ARG A 172 -14.54 9.49 -6.11
CA ARG A 172 -14.79 8.20 -5.44
C ARG A 172 -16.19 8.12 -4.86
N ARG A 173 -16.64 9.17 -4.19
CA ARG A 173 -18.00 9.28 -3.65
C ARG A 173 -19.04 9.11 -4.77
N HIS A 174 -18.87 9.80 -5.88
CA HIS A 174 -19.76 9.68 -7.03
C HIS A 174 -19.71 8.28 -7.65
N GLN A 175 -18.53 7.67 -7.77
CA GLN A 175 -18.39 6.31 -8.30
C GLN A 175 -19.04 5.27 -7.39
N LEU A 176 -18.87 5.36 -6.07
CA LEU A 176 -19.51 4.45 -5.11
C LEU A 176 -21.03 4.62 -5.12
N LEU A 177 -21.54 5.86 -5.19
CA LEU A 177 -22.97 6.11 -5.31
C LEU A 177 -23.54 5.55 -6.63
N ARG A 178 -22.81 5.71 -7.75
CA ARG A 178 -23.19 5.11 -9.04
C ARG A 178 -23.16 3.59 -9.00
N GLN A 179 -22.17 2.99 -8.35
CA GLN A 179 -22.09 1.53 -8.19
C GLN A 179 -23.24 1.02 -7.31
N ALA A 180 -23.50 1.66 -6.17
CA ALA A 180 -24.62 1.34 -5.29
C ALA A 180 -25.97 1.49 -6.00
N ALA A 181 -26.15 2.52 -6.83
CA ALA A 181 -27.35 2.69 -7.64
C ALA A 181 -27.48 1.57 -8.68
N LYS A 182 -26.41 1.21 -9.39
CA LYS A 182 -26.42 0.11 -10.37
C LYS A 182 -26.72 -1.24 -9.71
N THR A 183 -26.11 -1.55 -8.56
CA THR A 183 -26.39 -2.79 -7.83
C THR A 183 -27.80 -2.81 -7.27
N GLY A 184 -28.29 -1.68 -6.76
CA GLY A 184 -29.67 -1.53 -6.30
C GLY A 184 -30.68 -1.76 -7.43
N VAL A 185 -30.47 -1.15 -8.60
CA VAL A 185 -31.33 -1.36 -9.79
C VAL A 185 -31.26 -2.82 -10.25
N ALA A 186 -30.07 -3.42 -10.33
CA ALA A 186 -29.93 -4.81 -10.73
C ALA A 186 -30.66 -5.77 -9.78
N ALA A 187 -30.48 -5.59 -8.47
CA ALA A 187 -31.16 -6.39 -7.46
C ALA A 187 -32.68 -6.21 -7.51
N PHE A 188 -33.15 -4.98 -7.73
CA PHE A 188 -34.57 -4.67 -7.91
C PHE A 188 -35.15 -5.34 -9.17
N THR A 189 -34.45 -5.26 -10.32
CA THR A 189 -34.90 -5.92 -11.56
C THR A 189 -34.93 -7.44 -11.44
N CYS A 190 -33.96 -8.04 -10.73
CA CYS A 190 -33.98 -9.47 -10.44
C CYS A 190 -35.14 -9.85 -9.53
N GLY A 191 -35.39 -9.06 -8.48
CA GLY A 191 -36.55 -9.25 -7.59
C GLY A 191 -37.88 -9.16 -8.33
N LEU A 192 -38.03 -8.17 -9.21
CA LEU A 192 -39.20 -8.04 -10.09
C LEU A 192 -39.36 -9.22 -11.05
N GLY A 193 -38.27 -9.67 -11.67
CA GLY A 193 -38.31 -10.83 -12.56
C GLY A 193 -38.78 -12.09 -11.83
N LEU A 194 -38.27 -12.33 -10.62
CA LEU A 194 -38.68 -13.45 -9.77
C LEU A 194 -40.13 -13.33 -9.31
N SER A 195 -40.58 -12.13 -8.94
CA SER A 195 -41.95 -11.90 -8.51
C SER A 195 -42.94 -12.11 -9.65
N VAL A 196 -42.65 -11.57 -10.85
CA VAL A 196 -43.48 -11.75 -12.05
C VAL A 196 -43.52 -13.22 -12.47
N TRP A 197 -42.37 -13.90 -12.47
CA TRP A 197 -42.29 -15.34 -12.76
C TRP A 197 -43.14 -16.16 -11.80
N TYR A 198 -43.10 -15.85 -10.51
CA TYR A 198 -43.91 -16.51 -9.50
C TYR A 198 -45.41 -16.27 -9.72
N THR A 199 -45.83 -15.03 -9.99
CA THR A 199 -47.25 -14.71 -10.25
C THR A 199 -47.80 -15.38 -11.52
N LEU A 200 -46.97 -15.49 -12.57
CA LEU A 200 -47.34 -16.17 -13.82
C LEU A 200 -47.55 -17.68 -13.62
N LEU A 201 -46.80 -18.30 -12.70
CA LEU A 201 -47.01 -19.71 -12.35
C LEU A 201 -48.24 -19.91 -11.46
N ALA A 202 -48.56 -18.93 -10.62
CA ALA A 202 -49.63 -19.03 -9.63
C ALA A 202 -51.03 -18.67 -10.19
N THR A 203 -51.11 -17.86 -11.24
CA THR A 203 -52.40 -17.31 -11.73
C THR A 203 -52.46 -17.29 -13.26
N SER A 204 -53.63 -17.62 -13.82
CA SER A 204 -53.89 -17.54 -15.27
C SER A 204 -54.47 -16.20 -15.74
N ASP A 205 -54.91 -15.36 -14.79
CA ASP A 205 -55.74 -14.19 -15.08
C ASP A 205 -54.96 -12.86 -14.92
N ILE A 206 -55.09 -11.97 -15.91
CA ILE A 206 -54.34 -10.70 -15.99
C ILE A 206 -54.66 -9.75 -14.83
N LEU A 207 -55.90 -9.74 -14.33
CA LEU A 207 -56.30 -8.93 -13.18
C LEU A 207 -55.67 -9.44 -11.87
N GLY A 208 -55.52 -10.76 -11.72
CA GLY A 208 -54.82 -11.35 -10.57
C GLY A 208 -53.32 -11.04 -10.55
N LEU A 209 -52.74 -10.72 -11.71
CA LEU A 209 -51.34 -10.32 -11.81
C LEU A 209 -51.09 -8.94 -11.19
N LEU A 210 -52.02 -7.99 -11.30
CA LEU A 210 -51.88 -6.65 -10.69
C LEU A 210 -51.98 -6.70 -9.16
N ASP A 211 -52.96 -7.42 -8.62
CA ASP A 211 -53.09 -7.61 -7.17
C ASP A 211 -51.90 -8.41 -6.61
N GLY A 212 -51.47 -9.46 -7.32
CA GLY A 212 -50.29 -10.24 -6.94
C GLY A 212 -48.99 -9.43 -6.90
N VAL A 213 -48.82 -8.43 -7.78
CA VAL A 213 -47.65 -7.55 -7.75
C VAL A 213 -47.68 -6.59 -6.55
N ALA A 214 -48.87 -6.11 -6.15
CA ALA A 214 -49.01 -5.25 -4.96
C ALA A 214 -48.63 -6.02 -3.67
N ASP A 215 -49.05 -7.28 -3.57
CA ASP A 215 -48.72 -8.16 -2.44
C ASP A 215 -47.23 -8.53 -2.38
N LEU A 216 -46.52 -8.44 -3.51
CA LEU A 216 -45.08 -8.73 -3.61
C LEU A 216 -44.19 -7.50 -3.35
N TRP A 217 -44.75 -6.33 -3.04
CA TRP A 217 -43.97 -5.14 -2.68
C TRP A 217 -42.95 -5.37 -1.54
N PRO A 218 -43.27 -6.10 -0.46
CA PRO A 218 -42.29 -6.42 0.59
C PRO A 218 -41.10 -7.24 0.07
N VAL A 219 -41.33 -8.14 -0.90
CA VAL A 219 -40.28 -8.96 -1.52
C VAL A 219 -39.34 -8.10 -2.37
N LEU A 220 -39.88 -7.08 -3.04
CA LEU A 220 -39.08 -6.12 -3.81
C LEU A 220 -38.22 -5.24 -2.90
N ALA A 221 -38.81 -4.72 -1.82
CA ALA A 221 -38.07 -3.94 -0.82
C ALA A 221 -36.95 -4.78 -0.17
N LEU A 222 -37.23 -6.05 0.15
CA LEU A 222 -36.25 -6.97 0.70
C LEU A 222 -35.14 -7.31 -0.30
N SER A 223 -35.47 -7.46 -1.59
CA SER A 223 -34.50 -7.71 -2.66
C SER A 223 -33.55 -6.52 -2.87
N LEU A 224 -34.08 -5.30 -2.83
CA LEU A 224 -33.26 -4.09 -2.89
C LEU A 224 -32.39 -3.94 -1.64
N ALA A 225 -32.95 -4.19 -0.45
CA ALA A 225 -32.21 -4.16 0.81
C ALA A 225 -31.10 -5.22 0.85
N SER A 226 -31.33 -6.43 0.35
CA SER A 226 -30.33 -7.50 0.29
C SER A 226 -29.25 -7.22 -0.75
N GLY A 227 -29.60 -6.67 -1.91
CA GLY A 227 -28.62 -6.25 -2.92
C GLY A 227 -27.71 -5.12 -2.44
N LEU A 228 -28.27 -4.10 -1.77
CA LEU A 228 -27.48 -3.04 -1.16
C LEU A 228 -26.66 -3.57 0.04
N GLY A 229 -27.26 -4.42 0.87
CA GLY A 229 -26.61 -5.03 2.03
C GLY A 229 -25.42 -5.89 1.65
N THR A 230 -25.52 -6.71 0.61
CA THR A 230 -24.40 -7.53 0.11
C THR A 230 -23.28 -6.67 -0.49
N PHE A 231 -23.62 -5.63 -1.26
CA PHE A 231 -22.63 -4.68 -1.79
C PHE A 231 -21.89 -3.95 -0.65
N LEU A 232 -22.62 -3.37 0.30
CA LEU A 232 -22.04 -2.66 1.44
C LEU A 232 -21.25 -3.61 2.35
N GLY A 233 -21.75 -4.83 2.59
CA GLY A 233 -21.07 -5.86 3.36
C GLY A 233 -19.73 -6.27 2.73
N PHE A 234 -19.69 -6.43 1.41
CA PHE A 234 -18.45 -6.74 0.70
C PHE A 234 -17.43 -5.59 0.75
N GLN A 235 -17.88 -4.35 0.58
CA GLN A 235 -17.01 -3.17 0.71
C GLN A 235 -16.51 -3.02 2.15
N TRP A 236 -17.35 -3.33 3.13
CA TRP A 236 -16.98 -3.32 4.54
C TRP A 236 -15.92 -4.40 4.87
N LEU A 237 -16.10 -5.64 4.40
CA LEU A 237 -15.12 -6.71 4.60
C LEU A 237 -13.74 -6.32 4.06
N LYS A 238 -13.68 -5.70 2.88
CA LYS A 238 -12.44 -5.15 2.34
C LYS A 238 -11.82 -4.09 3.26
N ALA A 239 -12.64 -3.18 3.79
CA ALA A 239 -12.19 -2.08 4.64
C ALA A 239 -11.88 -2.45 6.10
N ALA A 240 -12.37 -3.61 6.57
CA ALA A 240 -12.29 -4.01 7.97
C ALA A 240 -10.94 -4.63 8.36
N SER A 241 -10.25 -5.30 7.42
CA SER A 241 -9.03 -6.05 7.73
C SER A 241 -7.78 -5.29 7.29
N LEU A 242 -7.19 -4.53 8.21
CA LEU A 242 -5.82 -4.03 8.09
C LEU A 242 -4.96 -4.68 9.19
N PRO A 243 -3.74 -5.13 8.88
CA PRO A 243 -2.90 -5.86 9.83
C PRO A 243 -2.37 -4.95 10.95
N ARG A 244 -1.89 -3.75 10.63
CA ARG A 244 -1.21 -2.84 11.57
C ARG A 244 -2.01 -1.64 12.03
N ILE A 245 -3.07 -1.33 11.31
CA ILE A 245 -3.90 -0.17 11.61
C ILE A 245 -5.32 -0.62 11.89
N LEU A 246 -5.95 0.03 12.85
CA LEU A 246 -7.36 -0.12 13.13
C LEU A 246 -8.06 1.22 12.93
N TRP A 247 -9.27 1.17 12.37
CA TRP A 247 -10.16 2.31 12.42
C TRP A 247 -10.64 2.55 13.85
N ARG A 248 -10.80 3.81 14.25
CA ARG A 248 -11.42 4.11 15.55
C ARG A 248 -12.85 3.57 15.62
N PRO A 249 -13.32 3.09 16.78
CA PRO A 249 -14.66 2.51 16.92
C PRO A 249 -15.79 3.41 16.41
N HIS A 250 -15.68 4.73 16.63
CA HIS A 250 -16.68 5.74 16.26
C HIS A 250 -16.56 6.26 14.81
N THR A 251 -15.71 5.66 13.97
CA THR A 251 -15.66 6.02 12.54
C THR A 251 -16.83 5.41 11.77
N SER A 252 -17.53 6.25 11.00
CA SER A 252 -18.65 5.80 10.17
C SER A 252 -18.17 4.81 9.11
N MET A 253 -19.00 3.82 8.79
CA MET A 253 -18.68 2.83 7.76
C MET A 253 -18.40 3.48 6.40
N TRP A 254 -19.17 4.52 6.06
CA TRP A 254 -18.97 5.29 4.84
C TRP A 254 -17.58 5.93 4.74
N HIS A 255 -17.09 6.49 5.86
CA HIS A 255 -15.73 7.02 5.93
C HIS A 255 -14.69 5.92 5.72
N ARG A 256 -14.86 4.73 6.32
CA ARG A 256 -13.92 3.62 6.15
C ARG A 256 -13.84 3.15 4.69
N VAL A 257 -14.98 3.07 4.01
CA VAL A 257 -15.04 2.66 2.59
C VAL A 257 -14.43 3.73 1.67
N LEU A 258 -14.71 5.01 1.94
CA LEU A 258 -14.15 6.13 1.18
C LEU A 258 -12.64 6.26 1.37
N HIS A 259 -12.13 6.13 2.60
CA HIS A 259 -10.72 6.28 2.93
C HIS A 259 -9.96 4.94 2.96
N PHE A 260 -10.49 3.89 2.34
CA PHE A 260 -9.87 2.56 2.39
C PHE A 260 -8.49 2.53 1.70
N GLU A 261 -8.33 3.20 0.55
CA GLU A 261 -7.04 3.20 -0.13
C GLU A 261 -5.98 3.99 0.64
N GLU A 262 -6.36 5.14 1.20
CA GLU A 262 -5.52 5.86 2.14
C GLU A 262 -5.06 4.94 3.28
N ALA A 263 -6.00 4.21 3.89
CA ALA A 263 -5.68 3.28 4.98
C ALA A 263 -4.72 2.15 4.57
N LEU A 264 -4.78 1.67 3.32
CA LEU A 264 -3.81 0.71 2.78
C LEU A 264 -2.40 1.31 2.67
N PHE A 265 -2.28 2.55 2.19
CA PHE A 265 -0.99 3.24 2.11
C PHE A 265 -0.43 3.54 3.49
N VAL A 266 -1.25 4.07 4.40
CA VAL A 266 -0.82 4.34 5.78
C VAL A 266 -0.43 3.03 6.46
N ASN A 267 -1.18 1.93 6.26
CA ASN A 267 -0.82 0.62 6.81
C ASN A 267 0.54 0.17 6.31
N LYS A 268 0.83 0.34 5.02
CA LYS A 268 2.14 0.00 4.45
C LYS A 268 3.27 0.85 5.03
N ILE A 269 3.05 2.15 5.24
CA ILE A 269 4.05 3.04 5.85
C ILE A 269 4.32 2.63 7.29
N VAL A 270 3.27 2.38 8.08
CA VAL A 270 3.40 1.95 9.48
C VAL A 270 4.05 0.57 9.58
N THR A 271 3.65 -0.39 8.73
CA THR A 271 4.31 -1.70 8.65
C THR A 271 5.80 -1.56 8.35
N TYR A 272 6.18 -0.73 7.37
CA TYR A 272 7.58 -0.51 7.04
C TYR A 272 8.34 0.16 8.19
N TYR A 273 7.73 1.16 8.84
CA TYR A 273 8.30 1.83 10.00
C TYR A 273 8.59 0.84 11.14
N GLU A 274 7.61 -0.01 11.48
CA GLU A 274 7.76 -1.06 12.48
C GLU A 274 8.85 -2.07 12.10
N GLU A 275 8.81 -2.60 10.88
CA GLU A 275 9.78 -3.60 10.42
C GLU A 275 11.21 -3.08 10.42
N TYR A 276 11.39 -1.78 10.15
CA TYR A 276 12.71 -1.16 10.07
C TYR A 276 13.25 -0.67 11.43
N ASN A 277 12.39 -0.09 12.28
CA ASN A 277 12.82 0.57 13.53
C ASN A 277 12.53 -0.24 14.79
N GLU A 278 11.50 -1.09 14.82
CA GLU A 278 11.27 -1.94 15.99
C GLU A 278 12.17 -3.17 15.88
N VAL A 279 13.10 -3.29 16.83
CA VAL A 279 13.85 -4.52 17.11
C VAL A 279 12.87 -5.54 17.67
N ASN A 280 12.05 -6.13 16.81
CA ASN A 280 11.19 -7.23 17.20
C ASN A 280 12.06 -8.42 17.62
N VAL A 281 11.62 -9.19 18.61
CA VAL A 281 12.26 -10.46 19.03
C VAL A 281 12.44 -11.42 17.84
N LYS A 282 11.60 -11.30 16.80
CA LYS A 282 11.71 -12.02 15.52
C LYS A 282 12.79 -11.48 14.56
N ASN A 283 13.19 -10.21 14.70
CA ASN A 283 14.22 -9.55 13.91
C ASN A 283 15.62 -9.60 14.56
N PHE A 284 15.75 -10.13 15.78
CA PHE A 284 17.03 -10.26 16.49
C PHE A 284 18.08 -11.08 15.71
N HIS A 285 17.67 -12.01 14.85
CA HIS A 285 18.57 -12.79 14.00
C HIS A 285 18.83 -12.20 12.62
N LEU A 286 18.08 -11.16 12.21
CA LEU A 286 18.29 -10.47 10.93
C LEU A 286 19.15 -9.19 11.09
N SER A 287 19.34 -8.71 12.33
CA SER A 287 20.20 -7.55 12.61
C SER A 287 21.69 -7.81 12.37
N GLU A 288 22.15 -9.07 12.37
CA GLU A 288 23.54 -9.42 12.00
C GLU A 288 23.85 -9.20 10.51
N VAL A 289 22.83 -9.17 9.65
CA VAL A 289 22.97 -8.88 8.20
C VAL A 289 22.67 -7.41 7.90
N ARG A 290 22.88 -6.52 8.87
CA ARG A 290 23.16 -5.13 8.56
C ARG A 290 24.63 -5.09 8.16
N GLU A 291 24.92 -4.78 6.89
CA GLU A 291 26.23 -4.26 6.51
C GLU A 291 26.44 -2.97 7.32
N GLN A 292 26.99 -3.11 8.53
CA GLN A 292 27.69 -2.02 9.17
C GLN A 292 28.70 -1.54 8.12
N ALA A 293 28.68 -0.25 7.81
CA ALA A 293 29.73 0.36 7.02
C ALA A 293 31.03 0.15 7.80
N ARG A 294 31.78 -0.91 7.41
CA ARG A 294 33.07 -1.23 8.01
C ARG A 294 34.06 -0.15 7.61
N LEU A 295 34.75 0.39 8.60
CA LEU A 295 36.16 0.70 8.48
C LEU A 295 36.79 0.27 9.80
N ASP A 296 37.44 -0.89 9.73
CA ASP A 296 38.11 -1.63 10.79
C ASP A 296 37.25 -2.41 11.80
N VAL A 297 37.80 -3.57 12.17
CA VAL A 297 37.36 -4.55 13.17
C VAL A 297 36.46 -5.67 12.64
N LEU A 298 37.11 -6.82 12.44
CA LEU A 298 36.51 -8.16 12.54
C LEU A 298 36.58 -8.54 14.01
N ASP A 299 35.52 -9.11 14.58
CA ASP A 299 35.72 -10.09 15.64
C ASP A 299 34.68 -11.20 15.64
N GLN A 300 35.16 -12.40 15.97
CA GLN A 300 34.44 -13.66 16.07
C GLN A 300 33.88 -13.81 17.48
N SER A 301 32.64 -14.29 17.56
CA SER A 301 31.94 -14.79 18.76
C SER A 301 31.82 -13.81 19.93
N ASP A 302 30.62 -13.32 20.21
CA ASP A 302 30.03 -13.32 21.55
C ASP A 302 28.58 -12.81 21.55
N TYR A 303 27.71 -13.52 22.27
CA TYR A 303 26.38 -13.04 22.63
C TYR A 303 26.52 -12.04 23.78
N GLU A 304 26.67 -10.75 23.48
CA GLU A 304 26.55 -9.68 24.49
C GLU A 304 25.11 -9.17 24.55
N LEU A 305 24.39 -9.56 25.59
CA LEU A 305 23.14 -8.94 25.99
C LEU A 305 23.46 -7.60 26.69
N HIS A 306 23.56 -6.52 25.92
CA HIS A 306 23.73 -5.18 26.50
C HIS A 306 22.44 -4.73 27.20
N LEU A 307 22.46 -4.70 28.53
CA LEU A 307 21.62 -3.78 29.29
C LEU A 307 22.09 -2.35 28.99
N PRO A 308 21.18 -1.36 28.87
CA PRO A 308 21.55 0.01 28.59
C PRO A 308 22.47 0.54 29.69
N ASP A 309 23.76 0.60 29.37
CA ASP A 309 24.77 1.19 30.23
C ASP A 309 24.62 2.71 30.15
N PRO A 310 24.39 3.44 31.26
CA PRO A 310 24.10 4.88 31.24
C PRO A 310 25.28 5.76 30.78
N ALA A 311 26.40 5.16 30.36
CA ALA A 311 27.67 5.84 30.10
C ALA A 311 28.14 5.82 28.63
N SER A 312 27.47 5.11 27.72
CA SER A 312 27.75 5.15 26.26
C SER A 312 26.92 6.20 25.50
N GLY A 313 26.19 7.05 26.24
CA GLY A 313 24.99 7.78 25.81
C GLY A 313 25.16 9.14 25.11
N ALA A 314 26.14 9.38 24.24
CA ALA A 314 26.09 10.61 23.42
C ALA A 314 25.34 10.38 22.09
N ASP A 315 25.66 9.30 21.37
CA ASP A 315 25.12 9.04 20.03
C ASP A 315 23.83 8.19 20.03
N ASP A 316 23.54 7.52 21.15
CA ASP A 316 22.35 6.66 21.29
C ASP A 316 21.15 7.42 21.87
N HIS A 317 21.39 8.43 22.72
CA HIS A 317 20.33 9.31 23.21
C HIS A 317 19.66 10.09 22.08
N ASP A 318 20.42 10.57 21.09
CA ASP A 318 19.87 11.29 19.94
C ASP A 318 19.02 10.38 19.04
N LYS A 319 19.39 9.10 18.89
CA LYS A 319 18.61 8.10 18.14
C LYS A 319 17.31 7.75 18.85
N ILE A 320 17.35 7.59 20.17
CA ILE A 320 16.14 7.37 20.99
C ILE A 320 15.19 8.56 20.88
N HIS A 321 15.70 9.80 20.97
CA HIS A 321 14.86 10.99 20.81
C HIS A 321 14.28 11.12 19.40
N ALA A 322 15.06 10.80 18.36
CA ALA A 322 14.58 10.81 16.98
C ALA A 322 13.46 9.78 16.74
N THR A 323 13.62 8.54 17.23
CA THR A 323 12.59 7.48 17.11
C THR A 323 11.34 7.80 17.91
N GLU A 324 11.49 8.40 19.11
CA GLU A 324 10.34 8.85 19.90
C GLU A 324 9.58 9.99 19.20
N ALA A 325 10.30 10.99 18.67
CA ALA A 325 9.71 12.08 17.91
C ALA A 325 8.92 11.57 16.69
N LEU A 326 9.50 10.61 15.97
CA LEU A 326 8.86 9.99 14.80
C LEU A 326 7.64 9.15 15.20
N THR A 327 7.71 8.43 16.32
CA THR A 327 6.56 7.69 16.89
C THR A 327 5.42 8.64 17.27
N ARG A 328 5.74 9.79 17.89
CA ARG A 328 4.74 10.84 18.19
C ARG A 328 4.12 11.40 16.92
N TYR A 329 4.94 11.63 15.88
CA TYR A 329 4.46 12.07 14.56
C TYR A 329 3.49 11.05 13.94
N PHE A 330 3.83 9.76 13.93
CA PHE A 330 2.93 8.70 13.44
C PHE A 330 1.61 8.66 14.20
N ARG A 331 1.64 8.79 15.53
CA ARG A 331 0.41 8.83 16.35
C ARG A 331 -0.44 10.04 16.00
N GLN A 332 0.17 11.20 15.73
CA GLN A 332 -0.53 12.40 15.30
C GLN A 332 -1.17 12.21 13.92
N GLU A 333 -0.43 11.71 12.93
CA GLU A 333 -0.95 11.41 11.59
C GLU A 333 -2.11 10.41 11.63
N LEU A 334 -1.97 9.33 12.39
CA LEU A 334 -3.05 8.36 12.59
C LEU A 334 -4.26 8.99 13.29
N TYR A 335 -4.03 9.86 14.26
CA TYR A 335 -5.10 10.58 14.95
C TYR A 335 -5.92 11.43 13.98
N LEU A 336 -5.26 12.23 13.14
CA LEU A 336 -5.90 13.08 12.13
C LEU A 336 -6.78 12.26 11.16
N ARG A 337 -6.32 11.05 10.81
CA ARG A 337 -7.00 10.14 9.89
C ARG A 337 -8.05 9.24 10.55
N LYS A 338 -8.32 9.44 11.84
CA LYS A 338 -9.24 8.61 12.68
C LYS A 338 -8.86 7.12 12.71
N MET A 339 -7.56 6.87 12.63
CA MET A 339 -6.95 5.57 12.74
C MET A 339 -6.26 5.44 14.11
N VAL A 340 -5.95 4.20 14.48
CA VAL A 340 -5.19 3.85 15.67
C VAL A 340 -4.21 2.75 15.28
N TRP A 341 -3.04 2.81 15.87
CA TRP A 341 -2.04 1.77 15.73
C TRP A 341 -2.53 0.48 16.42
N ARG A 342 -2.54 -0.64 15.69
CA ARG A 342 -2.82 -1.97 16.25
C ARG A 342 -1.58 -2.48 16.99
N PRO A 343 -1.63 -2.69 18.32
CA PRO A 343 -0.53 -3.34 19.01
C PRO A 343 -0.36 -4.77 18.48
N PHE A 344 0.88 -5.26 18.46
CA PHE A 344 1.17 -6.64 18.10
C PHE A 344 0.40 -7.60 19.01
N LYS A 345 0.12 -8.81 18.53
CA LYS A 345 -0.53 -9.82 19.38
C LYS A 345 0.34 -10.13 20.60
N GLU A 346 1.66 -10.17 20.40
CA GLU A 346 2.67 -10.39 21.43
C GLU A 346 2.73 -9.23 22.43
N GLN A 347 2.77 -7.98 21.95
CA GLN A 347 2.72 -6.80 22.83
C GLN A 347 1.40 -6.71 23.60
N LYS A 348 0.29 -7.03 22.95
CA LYS A 348 -1.01 -7.10 23.61
C LYS A 348 -1.02 -8.19 24.68
N MET A 349 -0.49 -9.37 24.37
CA MET A 349 -0.37 -10.48 25.32
C MET A 349 0.46 -10.07 26.53
N PHE A 350 1.59 -9.38 26.31
CA PHE A 350 2.42 -8.85 27.38
C PHE A 350 1.69 -7.80 28.24
N LEU A 351 0.96 -6.88 27.62
CA LEU A 351 0.15 -5.90 28.35
C LEU A 351 -0.98 -6.56 29.14
N ASP A 352 -1.68 -7.51 28.53
CA ASP A 352 -2.75 -8.28 29.16
C ASP A 352 -2.19 -9.11 30.33
N PHE A 353 -1.00 -9.72 30.18
CA PHE A 353 -0.27 -10.42 31.25
C PHE A 353 0.01 -9.47 32.42
N TRP A 354 0.57 -8.30 32.14
CA TRP A 354 0.88 -7.32 33.18
C TRP A 354 -0.37 -6.78 33.89
N LEU A 355 -1.43 -6.47 33.15
CA LEU A 355 -2.69 -5.97 33.71
C LEU A 355 -3.41 -7.03 34.54
N SER A 356 -3.32 -8.30 34.13
CA SER A 356 -3.88 -9.45 34.85
C SER A 356 -2.95 -10.02 35.92
N HIS A 357 -1.75 -9.45 36.12
CA HIS A 357 -0.72 -9.99 37.02
C HIS A 357 -0.39 -11.47 36.76
N GLY A 358 -0.60 -11.95 35.53
CA GLY A 358 -0.41 -13.35 35.15
C GLY A 358 -1.59 -14.28 35.45
N ASP A 359 -2.71 -13.81 35.98
CA ASP A 359 -3.85 -14.66 36.40
C ASP A 359 -4.48 -15.50 35.26
N SER A 360 -4.26 -15.12 34.00
CA SER A 360 -4.75 -15.83 32.81
C SER A 360 -3.65 -16.51 32.00
N TYR A 361 -2.43 -16.56 32.55
CA TYR A 361 -1.26 -17.07 31.87
C TYR A 361 -0.65 -18.21 32.67
N GLU A 362 -0.53 -19.36 32.03
CA GLU A 362 0.19 -20.48 32.60
C GLU A 362 1.69 -20.19 32.52
N TRP A 363 2.35 -20.28 33.67
CA TRP A 363 3.81 -20.21 33.71
C TRP A 363 4.35 -21.53 33.17
N VAL A 364 4.83 -21.49 31.93
CA VAL A 364 5.50 -22.60 31.29
C VAL A 364 6.98 -22.53 31.68
N GLU A 365 7.50 -23.59 32.30
CA GLU A 365 8.91 -23.68 32.64
C GLU A 365 9.78 -23.53 31.37
N PRO A 366 10.95 -22.85 31.45
CA PRO A 366 11.81 -22.60 30.28
C PRO A 366 12.28 -23.85 29.54
N ASP A 367 12.22 -25.01 30.20
CA ASP A 367 12.75 -26.29 29.74
C ASP A 367 11.68 -27.15 29.03
N GLN A 368 10.40 -26.73 29.04
CA GLN A 368 9.33 -27.46 28.38
C GLN A 368 9.41 -27.26 26.86
N ASP A 369 9.65 -28.37 26.15
CA ASP A 369 9.69 -28.39 24.69
C ASP A 369 8.30 -28.04 24.12
N PRO A 370 8.18 -27.11 23.15
CA PRO A 370 6.90 -26.78 22.50
C PRO A 370 6.13 -28.00 21.98
N ALA A 371 6.83 -29.10 21.65
CA ALA A 371 6.21 -30.37 21.27
C ALA A 371 5.41 -30.99 22.43
N GLU A 372 5.94 -31.00 23.65
CA GLU A 372 5.27 -31.58 24.83
C GLU A 372 3.99 -30.82 25.18
N MET A 373 4.02 -29.48 25.10
CA MET A 373 2.83 -28.66 25.29
C MET A 373 1.72 -28.93 24.26
N ALA A 374 2.09 -29.22 23.00
CA ALA A 374 1.12 -29.56 21.96
C ALA A 374 0.46 -30.92 22.21
N PHE A 375 1.17 -31.86 22.84
CA PHE A 375 0.65 -33.17 23.23
C PHE A 375 -0.26 -33.13 24.47
N LEU A 376 -0.06 -32.18 25.39
CA LEU A 376 -0.87 -32.06 26.62
C LEU A 376 -2.21 -31.34 26.43
N ARG A 377 -2.32 -30.38 25.51
CA ARG A 377 -3.58 -29.63 25.26
C ARG A 377 -4.82 -30.50 24.94
N PRO A 378 -4.74 -31.53 24.08
CA PRO A 378 -5.91 -32.36 23.77
C PRO A 378 -6.44 -33.14 24.98
N LEU A 379 -5.58 -33.42 25.98
CA LEU A 379 -5.94 -34.18 27.17
C LEU A 379 -6.65 -33.31 28.21
N GLU A 380 -6.27 -32.05 28.36
CA GLU A 380 -6.96 -31.10 29.24
C GLU A 380 -8.32 -30.64 28.70
N ASP A 381 -8.42 -30.40 27.39
CA ASP A 381 -9.70 -30.05 26.76
C ASP A 381 -10.69 -31.23 26.77
N ALA A 382 -10.19 -32.46 26.80
CA ALA A 382 -11.00 -33.66 27.05
C ALA A 382 -11.35 -33.87 28.54
N ALA A 383 -10.56 -33.31 29.46
CA ALA A 383 -10.74 -33.44 30.90
C ALA A 383 -11.59 -32.34 31.54
N LYS A 384 -11.86 -31.22 30.84
CA LYS A 384 -12.84 -30.22 31.31
C LYS A 384 -14.25 -30.80 31.19
N PRO A 385 -14.93 -31.16 32.30
CA PRO A 385 -16.32 -31.58 32.22
C PRO A 385 -17.15 -30.39 31.71
N VAL A 386 -18.04 -30.67 30.76
CA VAL A 386 -19.07 -29.75 30.28
C VAL A 386 -20.03 -29.45 31.44
N LEU A 387 -19.63 -28.57 32.36
CA LEU A 387 -20.49 -28.00 33.39
C LEU A 387 -21.05 -26.68 32.86
N SER A 388 -22.01 -26.76 31.95
CA SER A 388 -23.14 -25.83 31.87
C SER A 388 -24.10 -26.21 30.74
N LEU A 389 -24.85 -27.30 30.94
CA LEU A 389 -26.19 -27.40 30.39
C LEU A 389 -27.13 -27.95 31.47
N GLY A 390 -27.95 -27.07 32.05
CA GLY A 390 -29.22 -27.45 32.65
C GLY A 390 -29.30 -27.51 34.18
N SER A 391 -29.55 -26.38 34.84
CA SER A 391 -30.61 -26.33 35.85
C SER A 391 -31.23 -24.92 35.87
N GLY A 392 -32.33 -24.78 35.13
CA GLY A 392 -33.28 -23.74 35.39
C GLY A 392 -34.10 -24.12 36.62
N VAL A 393 -34.16 -23.22 37.61
CA VAL A 393 -35.27 -23.16 38.56
C VAL A 393 -35.78 -21.73 38.59
N GLN A 394 -37.04 -21.60 38.19
CA GLN A 394 -37.87 -20.41 38.33
C GLN A 394 -37.96 -20.00 39.80
N ALA A 395 -37.76 -18.71 40.08
CA ALA A 395 -38.40 -18.05 41.20
C ALA A 395 -38.96 -16.70 40.73
N ARG A 396 -40.26 -16.72 40.44
CA ARG A 396 -41.13 -15.55 40.40
C ARG A 396 -40.98 -14.77 41.72
N GLY A 397 -40.76 -13.47 41.61
CA GLY A 397 -40.82 -12.53 42.72
C GLY A 397 -41.14 -11.14 42.20
N SER A 398 -42.42 -10.91 41.92
CA SER A 398 -43.01 -9.59 41.72
C SER A 398 -42.69 -8.65 42.87
N ASN A 399 -42.24 -7.43 42.60
CA ASN A 399 -42.67 -6.30 43.41
C ASN A 399 -42.64 -4.98 42.64
N THR A 400 -43.85 -4.43 42.52
CA THR A 400 -44.22 -3.07 42.15
C THR A 400 -44.11 -2.12 43.36
N ARG A 401 -43.95 -0.82 43.05
CA ARG A 401 -44.05 0.41 43.89
C ARG A 401 -42.79 0.73 44.71
N PHE A 402 -42.28 1.95 44.77
CA PHE A 402 -42.80 3.30 44.46
C PHE A 402 -41.88 4.08 43.53
#